data_AF-A0A2A2G8B4-F1
#
_entry.id   AF-A0A2A2G8B4-F1
#
_cell.length_a   1.000
_cell.length_b   1.000
_cell.length_c   1.000
_cell.angle_alpha   90.00
_cell.angle_beta   90.00
_cell.angle_gamma   90.00
#
_symmetry.space_group_name_H-M   'P 1'
#
loop_
_entity.id
_entity.type
_entity.pdbx_description
1 polymer ?
#
loop_
_entity_poly.entity_id
_entity_poly.type
_entity_poly.pdbx_seq_one_letter_code
_entity_poly.pdbx_strand_id
1 'polypeptide(L)'
;MIEFDLVHSDIENPTTFGREDIANFLYEHLDEYGDEKKHILSCIAYAYGDGEGQDGFILVAHEKDQIVGAVIINHTNMGGFIPEHILVYIAVHSDYRGEGLGKELMERIIDATEGDIALHVESDNPAKYLYEKYGFTNKYLEMRLSK
;
A
#
# COMPACT_ATOMS: atom_id res chain seq x y z
N MET A 1 14.99 -3.12 15.44
CA MET A 1 15.25 -3.73 14.13
C MET A 1 13.89 -3.83 13.49
N ILE A 2 13.75 -3.23 12.30
CA ILE A 2 12.49 -3.23 11.57
C ILE A 2 12.31 -4.62 10.94
N GLU A 3 11.21 -5.26 11.30
CA GLU A 3 10.72 -6.50 10.70
C GLU A 3 9.68 -6.14 9.62
N PHE A 4 9.53 -7.03 8.64
CA PHE A 4 8.68 -6.81 7.48
C PHE A 4 7.93 -8.09 7.16
N ASP A 5 6.61 -8.00 7.22
CA ASP A 5 5.75 -9.17 7.13
C ASP A 5 4.61 -8.92 6.14
N LEU A 6 4.36 -9.95 5.32
CA LEU A 6 3.20 -9.98 4.43
C LEU A 6 2.01 -10.54 5.19
N VAL A 7 0.90 -9.81 5.12
CA VAL A 7 -0.38 -10.17 5.72
C VAL A 7 -1.38 -10.38 4.59
N HIS A 8 -1.93 -11.60 4.52
CA HIS A 8 -2.86 -12.01 3.47
C HIS A 8 -4.31 -12.09 3.95
N SER A 9 -4.54 -12.30 5.24
CA SER A 9 -5.88 -12.29 5.83
C SER A 9 -5.79 -12.15 7.35
N ASP A 10 -6.93 -12.08 8.05
CA ASP A 10 -6.93 -12.13 9.53
C ASP A 10 -6.38 -13.45 10.09
N ILE A 11 -6.43 -14.53 9.30
CA ILE A 11 -5.95 -15.86 9.69
C ILE A 11 -4.48 -16.03 9.29
N GLU A 12 -4.12 -15.52 8.12
CA GLU A 12 -2.77 -15.52 7.58
C GLU A 12 -2.10 -14.17 7.86
N ASN A 13 -1.97 -13.88 9.15
CA ASN A 13 -1.33 -12.68 9.68
C ASN A 13 -0.21 -13.09 10.66
N PRO A 14 1.07 -12.99 10.27
CA PRO A 14 2.19 -13.29 11.16
C PRO A 14 2.42 -12.19 12.23
N THR A 15 1.76 -11.04 12.11
CA THR A 15 1.92 -9.90 13.02
C THR A 15 0.87 -9.89 14.13
N THR A 16 1.03 -9.02 15.12
CA THR A 16 0.03 -8.76 16.16
C THR A 16 -0.98 -7.69 15.77
N PHE A 17 -0.81 -7.04 14.60
CA PHE A 17 -1.62 -5.90 14.17
C PHE A 17 -2.85 -6.37 13.41
N GLY A 18 -4.03 -6.00 13.91
CA GLY A 18 -5.29 -6.21 13.21
C GLY A 18 -5.56 -5.15 12.15
N ARG A 19 -6.65 -5.34 11.40
CA ARG A 19 -7.11 -4.38 10.38
C ARG A 19 -7.24 -2.95 10.91
N GLU A 20 -7.76 -2.82 12.13
CA GLU A 20 -7.96 -1.53 12.78
C GLU A 20 -6.62 -0.83 13.08
N ASP A 21 -5.60 -1.57 13.49
CA ASP A 21 -4.26 -1.03 13.77
C ASP A 21 -3.61 -0.52 12.48
N ILE A 22 -3.67 -1.32 11.41
CA ILE A 22 -3.16 -0.95 10.08
C ILE A 22 -3.92 0.27 9.52
N ALA A 23 -5.25 0.27 9.64
CA ALA A 23 -6.08 1.38 9.17
C ALA A 23 -5.83 2.66 9.95
N ASN A 24 -5.64 2.58 11.27
CA ASN A 24 -5.27 3.71 12.11
C ASN A 24 -3.91 4.28 11.71
N PHE A 25 -2.92 3.41 11.53
CA PHE A 25 -1.58 3.82 11.08
C PHE A 25 -1.64 4.56 9.74
N LEU A 26 -2.32 3.99 8.75
CA LEU A 26 -2.47 4.62 7.43
C LEU A 26 -3.23 5.94 7.52
N TYR A 27 -4.33 5.99 8.28
CA TYR A 27 -5.10 7.21 8.47
C TYR A 27 -4.28 8.33 9.12
N GLU A 28 -3.40 7.99 10.06
CA GLU A 28 -2.51 8.96 10.71
C GLU A 28 -1.36 9.42 9.80
N HIS A 29 -0.72 8.49 9.09
CA HIS A 29 0.55 8.77 8.40
C HIS A 29 0.45 9.00 6.88
N LEU A 30 -0.74 8.89 6.29
CA LEU A 30 -0.99 9.40 4.93
C LEU A 30 -1.15 10.93 4.90
N ASP A 31 -1.31 11.58 6.05
CA ASP A 31 -1.48 13.02 6.21
C ASP A 31 -2.59 13.57 5.28
N GLU A 32 -2.29 14.63 4.52
CA GLU A 32 -3.22 15.29 3.59
C GLU A 32 -3.57 14.46 2.36
N TYR A 33 -2.84 13.36 2.10
CA TYR A 33 -3.06 12.46 0.96
C TYR A 33 -3.88 11.22 1.32
N GLY A 34 -4.37 11.15 2.56
CA GLY A 34 -5.13 10.02 3.07
C GLY A 34 -6.62 10.06 2.70
N ASP A 35 -7.23 8.88 2.70
CA ASP A 35 -8.68 8.72 2.62
C ASP A 35 -9.32 8.59 4.01
N GLU A 36 -10.64 8.74 4.08
CA GLU A 36 -11.37 8.41 5.30
C GLU A 36 -11.10 6.97 5.75
N LYS A 37 -10.94 6.74 7.05
CA LYS A 37 -10.64 5.42 7.64
C LYS A 37 -11.56 4.29 7.14
N LYS A 38 -12.84 4.56 6.87
CA LYS A 38 -13.79 3.57 6.31
C LYS A 38 -13.39 3.06 4.91
N HIS A 39 -12.76 3.92 4.10
CA HIS A 39 -12.28 3.58 2.76
C HIS A 39 -10.97 2.79 2.85
N ILE A 40 -10.10 3.13 3.80
CA ILE A 40 -8.90 2.34 4.11
C ILE A 40 -9.30 0.93 4.56
N LEU A 41 -10.25 0.79 5.49
CA LEU A 41 -10.77 -0.52 5.92
C LEU A 41 -11.39 -1.32 4.78
N SER A 42 -12.09 -0.66 3.86
CA SER A 42 -12.63 -1.30 2.66
C SER A 42 -11.53 -1.81 1.73
N CYS A 43 -10.42 -1.07 1.63
CA CYS A 43 -9.25 -1.52 0.87
C CYS A 43 -8.55 -2.71 1.52
N ILE A 44 -8.43 -2.72 2.85
CA ILE A 44 -7.90 -3.87 3.61
C ILE A 44 -8.77 -5.11 3.37
N ALA A 45 -10.10 -4.97 3.45
CA ALA A 45 -11.03 -6.07 3.19
C ALA A 45 -10.87 -6.62 1.77
N TYR A 46 -10.64 -5.76 0.77
CA TYR A 46 -10.34 -6.19 -0.59
C TYR A 46 -9.03 -6.96 -0.66
N ALA A 47 -7.95 -6.43 -0.11
CA ALA A 47 -6.64 -7.09 -0.09
C ALA A 47 -6.69 -8.45 0.62
N TYR A 48 -7.57 -8.61 1.61
CA TYR A 48 -7.74 -9.86 2.36
C TYR A 48 -8.65 -10.88 1.67
N GLY A 49 -9.24 -10.53 0.53
CA GLY A 49 -10.13 -11.43 -0.21
C GLY A 49 -11.48 -11.69 0.47
N ASP A 50 -12.00 -10.72 1.22
CA ASP A 50 -13.29 -10.87 1.91
C ASP A 50 -14.48 -11.07 0.94
N GLY A 51 -14.36 -10.54 -0.27
CA GLY A 51 -15.37 -10.67 -1.34
C GLY A 51 -14.92 -11.55 -2.49
N GLU A 52 -15.88 -12.03 -3.29
CA GLU A 52 -15.59 -12.82 -4.48
C GLU A 52 -14.73 -12.04 -5.48
N GLY A 53 -13.63 -12.64 -5.92
CA GLY A 53 -12.68 -12.02 -6.84
C GLY A 53 -11.91 -10.84 -6.26
N GLN A 54 -11.87 -10.71 -4.93
CA GLN A 54 -10.98 -9.77 -4.25
C GLN A 54 -9.72 -10.52 -3.82
N ASP A 55 -8.57 -9.89 -3.97
CA ASP A 55 -7.28 -10.48 -3.63
C ASP A 55 -6.22 -9.38 -3.50
N GLY A 56 -5.10 -9.71 -2.87
CA GLY A 56 -4.02 -8.78 -2.60
C GLY A 56 -3.21 -9.19 -1.37
N PHE A 57 -2.53 -8.21 -0.80
CA PHE A 57 -1.82 -8.37 0.47
C PHE A 57 -1.47 -7.01 1.07
N ILE A 58 -1.07 -7.05 2.34
CA ILE A 58 -0.52 -5.89 3.05
C ILE A 58 0.90 -6.20 3.47
N LEU A 59 1.84 -5.31 3.15
CA LEU A 59 3.18 -5.34 3.74
C LEU A 59 3.18 -4.45 4.98
N VAL A 60 3.48 -5.02 6.14
CA VAL A 60 3.63 -4.29 7.40
C VAL A 60 5.10 -4.26 7.78
N ALA A 61 5.66 -3.06 7.94
CA ALA A 61 6.96 -2.85 8.56
C ALA A 61 6.75 -2.43 10.01
N HIS A 62 7.38 -3.11 10.96
CA HIS A 62 7.17 -2.85 12.38
C HIS A 62 8.44 -3.02 13.22
N GLU A 63 8.51 -2.28 14.33
CA GLU A 63 9.46 -2.54 15.40
C GLU A 63 8.70 -2.98 16.64
N LYS A 64 8.86 -4.26 17.04
CA LYS A 64 8.10 -4.86 18.15
C LYS A 64 6.60 -4.66 17.93
N ASP A 65 5.94 -3.92 18.83
CA ASP A 65 4.50 -3.67 18.86
C ASP A 65 4.12 -2.31 18.21
N GLN A 66 4.98 -1.72 17.36
CA GLN A 66 4.71 -0.48 16.65
C GLN A 66 4.87 -0.64 15.13
N ILE A 67 3.81 -0.30 14.38
CA ILE A 67 3.89 -0.16 12.92
C ILE A 67 4.72 1.08 12.59
N VAL A 68 5.73 0.92 11.74
CA VAL A 68 6.58 2.00 11.24
C VAL A 68 6.43 2.23 9.74
N GLY A 69 5.81 1.30 9.03
CA GLY A 69 5.45 1.43 7.62
C GLY A 69 4.35 0.44 7.21
N ALA A 70 3.54 0.80 6.22
CA ALA A 70 2.52 -0.08 5.66
C ALA A 70 2.33 0.18 4.17
N VAL A 71 2.12 -0.88 3.40
CA VAL A 71 1.72 -0.83 1.98
C VAL A 71 0.53 -1.76 1.76
N ILE A 72 -0.50 -1.29 1.06
CA ILE A 72 -1.62 -2.13 0.61
C ILE A 72 -1.53 -2.32 -0.90
N ILE A 73 -1.43 -3.58 -1.33
CA ILE A 73 -1.49 -4.01 -2.73
C ILE A 73 -2.81 -4.74 -2.95
N ASN A 74 -3.59 -4.28 -3.93
CA ASN A 74 -4.76 -5.01 -4.41
C ASN A 74 -4.43 -5.65 -5.76
N HIS A 75 -4.78 -6.93 -5.92
CA HIS A 75 -4.75 -7.59 -7.22
C HIS A 75 -5.99 -7.18 -8.03
N THR A 76 -5.78 -6.67 -9.24
CA THR A 76 -6.84 -6.01 -10.01
C THR A 76 -7.74 -6.98 -10.76
N ASN A 77 -7.27 -8.21 -11.01
CA ASN A 77 -7.88 -9.19 -11.92
C ASN A 77 -8.02 -8.68 -13.37
N MET A 78 -7.19 -7.72 -13.80
CA MET A 78 -7.25 -7.10 -15.14
C MET A 78 -5.98 -7.31 -15.98
N GLY A 79 -5.18 -8.32 -15.62
CA GLY A 79 -3.90 -8.62 -16.27
C GLY A 79 -4.00 -8.71 -17.80
N GLY A 80 -2.95 -8.22 -18.46
CA GLY A 80 -2.87 -8.14 -19.92
C GLY A 80 -3.50 -6.89 -20.57
N PHE A 81 -4.24 -6.05 -19.84
CA PHE A 81 -4.72 -4.76 -20.36
C PHE A 81 -4.71 -3.60 -19.34
N ILE A 82 -4.77 -3.90 -18.04
CA ILE A 82 -4.47 -2.99 -16.93
C ILE A 82 -3.46 -3.72 -16.01
N PRO A 83 -2.54 -3.01 -15.32
CA PRO A 83 -1.59 -3.65 -14.41
C PRO A 83 -2.25 -4.62 -13.43
N GLU A 84 -1.61 -5.78 -13.25
CA GLU A 84 -2.08 -6.88 -12.41
C GLU A 84 -2.26 -6.44 -10.95
N HIS A 85 -1.44 -5.48 -10.50
CA HIS A 85 -1.46 -4.96 -9.14
C HIS A 85 -1.72 -3.47 -9.12
N ILE A 86 -2.39 -2.99 -8.08
CA ILE A 86 -2.44 -1.57 -7.75
C ILE A 86 -1.95 -1.36 -6.32
N LEU A 87 -0.93 -0.53 -6.17
CA LEU A 87 -0.50 0.01 -4.90
C LEU A 87 -1.49 1.13 -4.54
N VAL A 88 -2.35 0.85 -3.57
CA VAL A 88 -3.43 1.78 -3.15
C VAL A 88 -2.93 2.74 -2.08
N TYR A 89 -2.23 2.21 -1.07
CA TYR A 89 -1.66 3.03 0.01
C TYR A 89 -0.23 2.62 0.30
N ILE A 90 0.60 3.62 0.59
CA ILE A 90 1.94 3.45 1.16
C ILE A 90 2.16 4.60 2.16
N ALA A 91 2.51 4.25 3.39
CA ALA A 91 2.86 5.23 4.41
C ALA A 91 4.08 4.77 5.20
N VAL A 92 4.85 5.76 5.63
CA VAL A 92 5.96 5.60 6.58
C VAL A 92 5.66 6.50 7.76
N HIS A 93 5.83 5.97 8.96
CA HIS A 93 5.71 6.71 10.21
C HIS A 93 6.54 8.00 10.12
N SER A 94 5.98 9.12 10.55
CA SER A 94 6.58 10.46 10.42
C SER A 94 8.01 10.52 10.92
N ASP A 95 8.27 9.94 12.10
CA ASP A 95 9.60 9.89 12.73
C ASP A 95 10.65 9.04 11.97
N TYR A 96 10.23 8.19 11.03
CA TYR A 96 11.10 7.32 10.24
C TYR A 96 11.26 7.81 8.79
N ARG A 97 10.68 8.97 8.44
CA ARG A 97 10.78 9.55 7.10
C ARG A 97 12.20 10.05 6.84
N GLY A 98 12.67 9.86 5.61
CA GLY A 98 14.01 10.26 5.20
C GLY A 98 15.13 9.29 5.57
N GLU A 99 14.83 8.20 6.30
CA GLU A 99 15.81 7.19 6.71
C GLU A 99 15.95 6.02 5.73
N GLY A 100 15.19 6.02 4.63
CA GLY A 100 15.25 4.98 3.60
C GLY A 100 14.15 3.92 3.70
N LEU A 101 13.30 3.94 4.74
CA LEU A 101 12.24 2.93 4.90
C LEU A 101 11.27 2.85 3.72
N GLY A 102 10.88 3.98 3.11
CA GLY A 102 10.04 3.97 1.91
C GLY A 102 10.68 3.25 0.72
N LYS A 103 12.01 3.29 0.60
CA LYS A 103 12.77 2.55 -0.41
C LYS A 103 12.66 1.04 -0.17
N GLU A 104 12.85 0.61 1.08
CA GLU A 104 12.76 -0.80 1.45
C GLU A 104 11.35 -1.36 1.29
N LEU A 105 10.31 -0.58 1.63
CA LEU A 105 8.92 -0.94 1.37
C LEU A 105 8.68 -1.14 -0.14
N MET A 106 9.16 -0.23 -0.98
CA MET A 106 9.02 -0.33 -2.43
C MET A 106 9.74 -1.56 -3.01
N GLU A 107 10.97 -1.84 -2.55
CA GLU A 107 11.72 -3.02 -2.99
C GLU A 107 10.98 -4.32 -2.65
N ARG A 108 10.44 -4.41 -1.43
CA ARG A 108 9.72 -5.60 -0.98
C ARG A 108 8.41 -5.84 -1.72
N ILE A 109 7.64 -4.80 -2.04
CA ILE A 109 6.40 -5.00 -2.80
C ILE A 109 6.69 -5.34 -4.26
N ILE A 110 7.78 -4.84 -4.85
CA ILE A 110 8.21 -5.24 -6.19
C ILE A 110 8.61 -6.71 -6.21
N ASP A 111 9.37 -7.16 -5.20
CA ASP A 111 9.78 -8.57 -5.08
C ASP A 111 8.59 -9.50 -4.79
N ALA A 112 7.57 -9.01 -4.08
CA ALA A 112 6.39 -9.77 -3.69
C ALA A 112 5.28 -9.82 -4.78
N THR A 113 5.43 -9.08 -5.88
CA THR A 113 4.45 -9.04 -6.98
C THR A 113 5.01 -9.65 -8.25
N GLU A 114 4.19 -10.46 -8.92
CA GLU A 114 4.44 -10.89 -10.29
C GLU A 114 3.53 -10.10 -11.25
N GLY A 115 4.11 -9.36 -12.20
CA GLY A 115 3.38 -8.53 -13.16
C GLY A 115 3.58 -7.03 -12.94
N ASP A 116 2.76 -6.23 -13.61
CA ASP A 116 2.87 -4.77 -13.57
C ASP A 116 2.16 -4.20 -12.33
N ILE A 117 2.69 -3.10 -11.79
CA ILE A 117 2.12 -2.38 -10.64
C ILE A 117 1.70 -0.98 -11.08
N ALA A 118 0.44 -0.61 -10.83
CA ALA A 118 -0.07 0.75 -10.95
C ALA A 118 -0.10 1.46 -9.60
N LEU A 119 -0.11 2.79 -9.63
CA LEU A 119 -0.43 3.64 -8.47
C LEU A 119 -1.02 4.96 -8.93
N HIS A 120 -1.72 5.64 -8.02
CA HIS A 120 -2.06 7.05 -8.16
C HIS A 120 -1.22 7.87 -7.20
N VAL A 121 -0.76 9.02 -7.66
CA VAL A 121 0.02 9.96 -6.85
C VAL A 121 -0.32 11.38 -7.28
N GLU A 122 -0.55 12.25 -6.29
CA GLU A 122 -0.77 13.67 -6.55
C GLU A 122 0.51 14.33 -7.07
N SER A 123 0.37 15.35 -7.93
CA SER A 123 1.51 15.94 -8.64
C SER A 123 2.55 16.60 -7.74
N ASP A 124 2.13 17.06 -6.58
CA ASP A 124 2.93 17.72 -5.55
C ASP A 124 3.39 16.78 -4.43
N ASN A 125 2.91 15.53 -4.41
CA ASN A 125 3.33 14.55 -3.42
C ASN A 125 4.81 14.14 -3.64
N PRO A 126 5.69 14.34 -2.64
CA PRO A 126 7.13 14.06 -2.79
C PRO A 126 7.46 12.59 -3.02
N ALA A 127 6.57 11.66 -2.66
CA ALA A 127 6.75 10.23 -2.93
C ALA A 127 6.84 9.90 -4.42
N LYS A 128 6.34 10.79 -5.30
CA LYS A 128 6.47 10.64 -6.76
C LYS A 128 7.92 10.39 -7.21
N TYR A 129 8.90 11.07 -6.60
CA TYR A 129 10.32 10.88 -6.95
C TYR A 129 10.84 9.49 -6.59
N LEU A 130 10.30 8.88 -5.53
CA LEU A 130 10.60 7.49 -5.18
C LEU A 130 10.08 6.56 -6.29
N TYR A 131 8.84 6.74 -6.72
CA TYR A 131 8.23 5.90 -7.77
C TYR A 131 8.99 6.02 -9.09
N GLU A 132 9.33 7.24 -9.53
CA GLU A 132 10.10 7.46 -10.76
C GLU A 132 11.48 6.76 -10.71
N LYS A 133 12.12 6.72 -9.54
CA LYS A 133 13.40 6.01 -9.35
C LYS A 133 13.28 4.50 -9.56
N TYR A 134 12.11 3.92 -9.26
CA TYR A 134 11.80 2.51 -9.49
C TYR A 134 11.19 2.24 -10.88
N GLY A 135 11.15 3.24 -11.76
CA GLY A 135 10.73 3.08 -13.14
C GLY A 135 9.23 3.22 -13.37
N PHE A 136 8.45 3.67 -12.37
CA PHE A 136 7.07 4.06 -12.61
C PHE A 136 7.04 5.23 -13.61
N THR A 137 6.20 5.12 -14.63
CA THR A 137 6.03 6.14 -15.67
C THR A 137 4.56 6.55 -15.77
N ASN A 138 4.32 7.76 -16.24
CA ASN A 138 2.97 8.26 -16.45
C ASN A 138 2.53 8.01 -17.92
N LYS A 139 1.77 6.93 -18.15
CA LYS A 139 1.26 6.57 -19.48
C LYS A 139 -0.03 7.30 -19.85
N TYR A 140 -0.91 7.55 -18.87
CA TYR A 140 -2.26 8.08 -19.08
C TYR A 140 -2.59 9.18 -18.07
N LEU A 141 -3.39 10.16 -18.50
CA LEU A 141 -4.00 11.11 -17.58
C LEU A 141 -5.17 10.44 -16.85
N GLU A 142 -5.23 10.61 -15.53
CA GLU A 142 -6.40 10.24 -14.76
C GLU A 142 -7.54 11.25 -15.02
N MET A 143 -8.73 10.74 -15.39
CA MET A 143 -9.93 11.55 -15.60
C MET A 143 -11.05 11.05 -14.69
N ARG A 144 -11.55 11.90 -13.78
CA ARG A 144 -12.61 11.56 -12.82
C ARG A 144 -13.92 12.31 -13.13
N LEU A 145 -15.04 11.59 -13.14
CA LEU A 145 -16.39 12.16 -13.13
C LEU A 145 -17.05 11.88 -11.78
N SER A 146 -17.15 12.89 -10.91
CA SER A 146 -17.87 12.78 -9.64
C SER A 146 -19.38 12.83 -9.87
N LYS A 147 -20.12 11.96 -9.20
CA LYS A 147 -21.59 11.87 -9.26
C LYS A 147 -22.19 11.97 -7.87
#